data_AF-A0AAN8EZ38-F1
#
_entry.id   AF-A0AAN8EZ38-F1
#
_cell.length_a   1.000
_cell.length_b   1.000
_cell.length_c   1.000
_cell.angle_alpha   90.00
_cell.angle_beta   90.00
_cell.angle_gamma   90.00
#
_symmetry.space_group_name_H-M   'P 1'
#
loop_
_entity.id
_entity.type
_entity.pdbx_description
1 polymer ?
#
loop_
_entity_poly.entity_id
_entity_poly.type
_entity_poly.pdbx_seq_one_letter_code
_entity_poly.pdbx_strand_id
1 'polypeptide(L)'
;MATPETVKWMSALSDEQAGVFTFSHCVCLSDMYGDGDTKLVVAHVGSSKFNMRLKVFKGVSVVAESALADMPTAIVSFYNEKITLPALGVASGSYIRIYKNLKPFYQIRLYTHFHLVDIMRFDRQLSWIKFGPLGREEGALIIGTKEGGLLVKLFRRKASLDERIDLAPQPKAYNIKLNIPKKSKIFIDQTVRERENLNQINQTYQRDLFLIKYHTTKAFAGLTHTSATAISTDPSHSVDIAVTVNGFGPKFRITVKLSCAT
;
A
#
# COMPACT_ATOMS: atom_id res chain seq x y z
N MET A 1 35.49 28.96 -5.22
CA MET A 1 34.05 28.92 -4.89
C MET A 1 33.31 28.79 -6.20
N ALA A 2 32.68 27.64 -6.46
CA ALA A 2 31.95 27.41 -7.71
C ALA A 2 30.64 28.22 -7.72
N THR A 3 30.29 28.85 -8.84
CA THR A 3 29.04 29.59 -9.00
C THR A 3 27.82 28.65 -8.90
N PRO A 4 26.68 29.10 -8.37
CA PRO A 4 25.51 28.25 -8.12
C PRO A 4 24.94 27.56 -9.38
N GLU A 5 25.23 28.06 -10.58
CA GLU A 5 24.83 27.45 -11.86
C GLU A 5 25.61 26.17 -12.22
N THR A 6 26.69 25.86 -11.50
CA THR A 6 27.53 24.66 -11.76
C THR A 6 27.20 23.48 -10.86
N VAL A 7 26.38 23.68 -9.82
CA VAL A 7 26.03 22.65 -8.84
C VAL A 7 24.82 21.86 -9.32
N LYS A 8 25.08 20.66 -9.85
CA LYS A 8 24.04 19.77 -10.40
C LYS A 8 23.24 18.99 -9.34
N TRP A 9 23.72 18.97 -8.09
CA TRP A 9 23.17 18.12 -7.03
C TRP A 9 22.68 18.96 -5.86
N MET A 10 21.49 18.65 -5.36
CA MET A 10 20.95 19.26 -4.15
C MET A 10 21.05 18.26 -2.99
N SER A 11 21.47 18.74 -1.82
CA SER A 11 21.47 17.93 -0.60
C SER A 11 20.04 17.71 -0.14
N ALA A 12 19.55 16.48 -0.25
CA ALA A 12 18.20 16.10 0.18
C ALA A 12 18.18 15.62 1.64
N LEU A 13 19.27 14.99 2.10
CA LEU A 13 19.37 14.40 3.42
C LEU A 13 20.84 14.20 3.83
N SER A 14 21.17 14.51 5.09
CA SER A 14 22.46 14.19 5.70
C SER A 14 22.24 13.74 7.15
N ASP A 15 22.60 12.50 7.45
CA ASP A 15 22.50 11.92 8.80
C ASP A 15 23.77 11.12 9.12
N GLU A 16 24.62 11.68 9.98
CA GLU A 16 25.88 11.06 10.42
C GLU A 16 25.65 9.96 11.48
N GLN A 17 24.46 9.88 12.06
CA GLN A 17 24.10 8.95 13.13
C GLN A 17 23.26 7.76 12.64
N ALA A 18 23.06 7.62 11.32
CA ALA A 18 22.24 6.56 10.72
C ALA A 18 22.71 5.13 11.04
N GLY A 19 24.00 4.95 11.42
CA GLY A 19 24.53 3.68 11.89
C GLY A 19 24.44 2.55 10.86
N VAL A 20 24.61 2.88 9.57
CA VAL A 20 24.53 1.93 8.45
C VAL A 20 25.91 1.43 8.06
N PHE A 21 26.27 0.24 8.53
CA PHE A 21 27.52 -0.44 8.18
C PHE A 21 27.28 -1.51 7.11
N THR A 22 27.76 -1.30 5.89
CA THR A 22 27.55 -2.20 4.75
C THR A 22 28.58 -1.96 3.63
N PHE A 23 28.50 -2.74 2.56
CA PHE A 23 29.28 -2.59 1.33
C PHE A 23 28.38 -2.15 0.17
N SER A 24 28.94 -1.59 -0.90
CA SER A 24 28.19 -1.15 -2.09
C SER A 24 27.30 -2.26 -2.68
N HIS A 25 27.81 -3.48 -2.76
CA HIS A 25 27.08 -4.65 -3.29
C HIS A 25 25.99 -5.16 -2.35
N CYS A 26 25.95 -4.69 -1.10
CA CYS A 26 24.96 -5.03 -0.09
C CYS A 26 23.85 -3.96 0.02
N VAL A 27 23.72 -3.10 -1.00
CA VAL A 27 22.70 -2.06 -1.10
C VAL A 27 21.94 -2.20 -2.43
N CYS A 28 20.62 -2.09 -2.39
CA CYS A 28 19.81 -1.97 -3.62
C CYS A 28 18.56 -1.11 -3.40
N LEU A 29 18.00 -0.60 -4.49
CA LEU A 29 16.71 0.10 -4.50
C LEU A 29 15.63 -0.88 -4.97
N SER A 30 14.49 -0.92 -4.27
CA SER A 30 13.41 -1.84 -4.61
C SER A 30 12.04 -1.35 -4.14
N ASP A 31 11.05 -1.36 -5.03
CA ASP A 31 9.63 -1.27 -4.67
C ASP A 31 9.09 -2.66 -4.31
N MET A 32 9.58 -3.25 -3.21
CA MET A 32 9.19 -4.60 -2.81
C MET A 32 7.74 -4.71 -2.28
N TYR A 33 7.08 -3.57 -2.04
CA TYR A 33 5.70 -3.52 -1.54
C TYR A 33 4.69 -3.23 -2.66
N GLY A 34 5.13 -2.72 -3.80
CA GLY A 34 4.27 -2.34 -4.93
C GLY A 34 3.43 -1.10 -4.68
N ASP A 35 3.89 -0.23 -3.78
CA ASP A 35 3.21 1.02 -3.45
C ASP A 35 3.64 2.18 -4.37
N GLY A 36 4.50 1.91 -5.36
CA GLY A 36 5.09 2.92 -6.23
C GLY A 36 6.21 3.72 -5.56
N ASP A 37 6.57 3.39 -4.32
CA ASP A 37 7.56 4.09 -3.51
C ASP A 37 8.79 3.18 -3.33
N THR A 38 9.78 3.40 -4.19
CA THR A 38 11.03 2.63 -4.21
C THR A 38 11.82 2.89 -2.92
N LYS A 39 12.08 1.83 -2.16
CA LYS A 39 12.77 1.91 -0.87
C LYS A 39 14.22 1.50 -1.00
N LEU A 40 15.06 2.11 -0.16
CA LEU A 40 16.45 1.72 0.00
C LEU A 40 16.53 0.48 0.88
N VAL A 41 17.18 -0.56 0.35
CA VAL A 41 17.36 -1.85 1.03
C VAL A 41 18.83 -2.05 1.30
N VAL A 42 19.16 -2.35 2.55
CA VAL A 42 20.54 -2.50 2.99
C VAL A 42 20.71 -3.80 3.76
N ALA A 43 21.62 -4.66 3.28
CA ALA A 43 22.13 -5.77 4.07
C ALA A 43 23.20 -5.23 5.04
N HIS A 44 22.74 -4.83 6.21
CA HIS A 44 23.54 -4.30 7.30
C HIS A 44 24.38 -5.42 7.91
N VAL A 45 25.71 -5.23 7.95
CA VAL A 45 26.68 -6.18 8.50
C VAL A 45 26.68 -6.17 10.03
N GLY A 46 26.21 -5.08 10.64
CA GLY A 46 26.32 -4.90 12.09
C GLY A 46 27.57 -4.13 12.48
N SER A 47 27.51 -3.51 13.66
CA SER A 47 28.68 -3.04 14.39
C SER A 47 29.26 -4.18 15.25
N SER A 48 30.13 -3.87 16.22
CA SER A 48 30.88 -4.77 17.12
C SER A 48 30.11 -5.91 17.82
N LYS A 49 28.76 -5.94 17.73
CA LYS A 49 27.88 -6.96 18.31
C LYS A 49 27.27 -7.96 17.30
N PHE A 50 27.79 -8.06 16.07
CA PHE A 50 27.31 -9.00 15.03
C PHE A 50 25.77 -8.96 14.82
N ASN A 51 25.18 -7.76 14.69
CA ASN A 51 23.74 -7.61 14.43
C ASN A 51 23.47 -7.46 12.93
N MET A 52 23.65 -8.56 12.20
CA MET A 52 23.42 -8.62 10.76
C MET A 52 21.92 -8.58 10.47
N ARG A 53 21.49 -7.56 9.71
CA ARG A 53 20.08 -7.28 9.45
C ARG A 53 19.88 -6.86 8.00
N LEU A 54 18.78 -7.29 7.41
CA LEU A 54 18.26 -6.68 6.20
C LEU A 54 17.35 -5.53 6.62
N LYS A 55 17.74 -4.28 6.34
CA LYS A 55 17.01 -3.06 6.70
C LYS A 55 16.38 -2.43 5.47
N VAL A 56 15.17 -1.90 5.62
CA VAL A 56 14.45 -1.16 4.58
C VAL A 56 14.16 0.24 5.06
N PHE A 57 14.61 1.22 4.30
CA PHE A 57 14.51 2.64 4.63
C PHE A 57 13.45 3.33 3.77
N LYS A 58 12.73 4.27 4.40
CA LYS A 58 11.90 5.27 3.73
C LYS A 58 12.33 6.65 4.23
N GLY A 59 13.06 7.38 3.40
CA GLY A 59 13.75 8.59 3.84
C GLY A 59 14.81 8.23 4.90
N VAL A 60 14.71 8.82 6.09
CA VAL A 60 15.61 8.58 7.24
C VAL A 60 15.22 7.41 8.12
N SER A 61 13.97 6.94 8.05
CA SER A 61 13.47 5.95 9.00
C SER A 61 13.59 4.54 8.45
N VAL A 62 13.97 3.61 9.33
CA VAL A 62 13.88 2.18 9.04
C VAL A 62 12.43 1.75 9.21
N VAL A 63 11.80 1.34 8.12
CA VAL A 63 10.39 0.93 8.09
C VAL A 63 10.25 -0.57 8.38
N ALA A 64 11.26 -1.36 8.06
CA ALA A 64 11.25 -2.78 8.34
C ALA A 64 12.65 -3.38 8.44
N GLU A 65 12.78 -4.42 9.26
CA GLU A 65 14.03 -5.15 9.45
C GLU A 65 13.79 -6.67 9.49
N SER A 66 14.74 -7.44 8.98
CA SER A 66 14.79 -8.90 9.12
C SER A 66 16.19 -9.33 9.57
N ALA A 67 16.27 -10.30 10.48
CA ALA A 67 17.56 -10.91 10.84
C ALA A 67 18.18 -11.62 9.63
N LEU A 68 19.49 -11.47 9.47
CA LEU A 68 20.31 -12.26 8.55
C LEU A 68 21.01 -13.35 9.35
N ALA A 69 21.06 -14.55 8.79
CA ALA A 69 21.65 -15.70 9.47
C ALA A 69 23.17 -15.73 9.39
N ASP A 70 23.76 -15.24 8.29
CA ASP A 70 25.20 -15.24 8.05
C ASP A 70 25.64 -13.89 7.42
N MET A 71 26.95 -13.65 7.33
CA MET A 71 27.54 -12.43 6.74
C MET A 71 27.01 -12.19 5.31
N PRO A 72 26.36 -11.04 5.02
CA PRO A 72 25.90 -10.73 3.68
C PRO A 72 27.07 -10.36 2.75
N THR A 73 27.05 -10.90 1.54
CA THR A 73 28.04 -10.62 0.50
C THR A 73 27.47 -9.73 -0.60
N ALA A 74 26.20 -9.93 -0.96
CA ALA A 74 25.52 -9.12 -1.97
C ALA A 74 24.00 -9.16 -1.80
N ILE A 75 23.33 -8.12 -2.28
CA ILE A 75 21.88 -8.05 -2.44
C ILE A 75 21.51 -7.61 -3.85
N VAL A 76 20.47 -8.21 -4.41
CA VAL A 76 19.89 -7.81 -5.68
C VAL A 76 18.37 -7.79 -5.59
N SER A 77 17.76 -6.75 -6.14
CA SER A 77 16.32 -6.74 -6.40
C SER A 77 16.07 -7.29 -7.80
N PHE A 78 15.17 -8.26 -7.92
CA PHE A 78 14.86 -8.87 -9.20
C PHE A 78 13.38 -9.21 -9.32
N TYR A 79 12.87 -9.08 -10.54
CA TYR A 79 11.56 -9.59 -10.90
C TYR A 79 11.70 -11.06 -11.27
N ASN A 80 11.03 -11.92 -10.53
CA ASN A 80 10.77 -13.27 -10.98
C ASN A 80 9.58 -13.17 -11.94
N GLU A 81 9.65 -13.72 -13.15
CA GLU A 81 8.76 -13.53 -14.32
C GLU A 81 7.22 -13.54 -14.06
N LYS A 82 6.79 -13.88 -12.85
CA LYS A 82 5.40 -14.08 -12.43
C LYS A 82 5.02 -13.39 -11.12
N ILE A 83 5.96 -12.70 -10.45
CA ILE A 83 5.66 -11.94 -9.23
C ILE A 83 5.51 -10.48 -9.67
N THR A 84 4.35 -9.90 -9.40
CA THR A 84 4.06 -8.48 -9.67
C THR A 84 4.99 -7.55 -8.90
N LEU A 85 5.55 -8.04 -7.78
CA LEU A 85 6.48 -7.34 -6.91
C LEU A 85 7.90 -7.93 -7.02
N PRO A 86 8.93 -7.09 -7.02
CA PRO A 86 10.31 -7.55 -7.00
C PRO A 86 10.62 -8.33 -5.72
N ALA A 87 11.38 -9.41 -5.88
CA ALA A 87 11.95 -10.17 -4.78
C ALA A 87 13.39 -9.71 -4.51
N LEU A 88 13.88 -9.96 -3.30
CA LEU A 88 15.27 -9.66 -2.92
C LEU A 88 16.07 -10.96 -2.87
N GLY A 89 17.12 -11.06 -3.67
CA GLY A 89 18.13 -12.11 -3.57
C GLY A 89 19.27 -11.64 -2.68
N VAL A 90 19.48 -12.30 -1.54
CA VAL A 90 20.54 -11.97 -0.59
C VAL A 90 21.54 -13.12 -0.55
N ALA A 91 22.76 -12.90 -1.01
CA ALA A 91 23.88 -13.81 -0.83
C ALA A 91 24.45 -13.61 0.58
N SER A 92 24.51 -14.69 1.37
CA SER A 92 24.93 -14.64 2.76
C SER A 92 25.56 -15.99 3.16
N GLY A 93 26.84 -15.97 3.51
CA GLY A 93 27.65 -17.18 3.66
C GLY A 93 27.74 -17.98 2.35
N SER A 94 27.52 -19.29 2.42
CA SER A 94 27.48 -20.19 1.25
C SER A 94 26.09 -20.29 0.59
N TYR A 95 25.14 -19.43 0.97
CA TYR A 95 23.74 -19.54 0.55
C TYR A 95 23.25 -18.27 -0.14
N ILE A 96 22.39 -18.45 -1.14
CA ILE A 96 21.57 -17.37 -1.71
C ILE A 96 20.15 -17.55 -1.19
N ARG A 97 19.65 -16.57 -0.43
CA ARG A 97 18.30 -16.55 0.13
C ARG A 97 17.43 -15.60 -0.65
N ILE A 98 16.25 -16.05 -1.04
CA ILE A 98 15.25 -15.21 -1.69
C ILE A 98 14.29 -14.71 -0.61
N TYR A 99 14.13 -13.39 -0.49
CA TYR A 99 13.20 -12.74 0.41
C TYR A 99 12.03 -12.17 -0.41
N LYS A 100 10.81 -12.40 0.07
CA LYS A 100 9.59 -11.80 -0.45
C LYS A 100 8.92 -11.06 0.69
N ASN A 101 8.69 -9.75 0.53
CA ASN A 101 8.16 -8.91 1.59
C ASN A 101 8.94 -9.08 2.92
N LEU A 102 10.28 -9.04 2.82
CA LEU A 102 11.25 -9.29 3.91
C LEU A 102 11.13 -10.63 4.66
N LYS A 103 10.31 -11.56 4.19
CA LYS A 103 10.26 -12.91 4.72
C LYS A 103 11.08 -13.84 3.83
N PRO A 104 11.97 -14.66 4.40
CA PRO A 104 12.70 -15.64 3.62
C PRO A 104 11.72 -16.65 3.01
N PHE A 105 11.95 -16.99 1.75
CA PHE A 105 11.09 -17.84 0.95
C PHE A 105 11.82 -19.14 0.60
N TYR A 106 11.45 -20.23 1.29
CA TYR A 106 12.04 -21.55 1.08
C TYR A 106 11.07 -22.43 0.28
N GLN A 107 11.52 -22.92 -0.87
CA GLN A 107 10.77 -23.88 -1.67
C GLN A 107 11.70 -24.88 -2.34
N ILE A 108 11.21 -26.10 -2.54
CA ILE A 108 11.79 -27.08 -3.45
C ILE A 108 10.88 -27.12 -4.68
N ARG A 109 11.49 -27.08 -5.86
CA ARG A 109 10.78 -27.23 -7.14
C ARG A 109 11.20 -28.55 -7.76
N LEU A 110 10.21 -29.37 -8.13
CA LEU A 110 10.42 -30.63 -8.80
C LEU A 110 10.19 -30.45 -10.30
N TYR A 111 11.19 -30.83 -11.09
CA TYR A 111 11.13 -30.74 -12.54
C TYR A 111 11.25 -32.13 -13.16
N THR A 112 10.46 -32.36 -14.20
CA THR A 112 10.60 -33.49 -15.10
C THR A 112 11.00 -32.92 -16.46
N HIS A 113 12.22 -33.22 -16.92
CA HIS A 113 12.85 -32.56 -18.08
C HIS A 113 12.87 -31.02 -17.88
N PHE A 114 12.18 -30.28 -18.75
CA PHE A 114 12.03 -28.82 -18.68
C PHE A 114 10.70 -28.37 -18.05
N HIS A 115 9.88 -29.30 -17.56
CA HIS A 115 8.57 -29.00 -17.01
C HIS A 115 8.59 -29.00 -15.50
N LEU A 116 8.03 -27.93 -14.91
CA LEU A 116 7.78 -27.88 -13.46
C LEU A 116 6.55 -28.72 -13.14
N VAL A 117 6.70 -29.65 -12.20
CA VAL A 117 5.67 -30.63 -11.85
C VAL A 117 5.17 -30.45 -10.42
N ASP A 118 6.04 -30.01 -9.50
CA ASP A 118 5.62 -29.74 -8.12
C ASP A 118 6.42 -28.59 -7.49
N ILE A 119 5.79 -27.91 -6.52
CA ILE A 119 6.40 -26.86 -5.70
C ILE A 119 6.05 -27.12 -4.23
N MET A 120 7.05 -27.54 -3.45
CA MET A 120 6.92 -27.70 -2.01
C MET A 120 7.44 -26.46 -1.29
N ARG A 121 6.60 -25.82 -0.47
CA ARG A 121 6.97 -24.66 0.34
C ARG A 121 7.30 -25.06 1.77
N PHE A 122 8.31 -24.42 2.34
CA PHE A 122 8.78 -24.68 3.70
C PHE A 122 8.85 -23.38 4.50
N ASP A 123 8.57 -23.49 5.79
CA ASP A 123 8.68 -22.43 6.79
C ASP A 123 10.11 -22.33 7.35
N ARG A 124 10.89 -23.40 7.23
CA ARG A 124 12.26 -23.50 7.75
C ARG A 124 13.31 -23.47 6.66
N GLN A 125 14.51 -23.00 7.03
CA GLN A 125 15.66 -23.03 6.13
C GLN A 125 16.13 -24.47 5.89
N LEU A 126 16.24 -24.84 4.63
CA LEU A 126 16.73 -26.15 4.20
C LEU A 126 18.25 -26.13 4.05
N SER A 127 18.91 -27.23 4.40
CA SER A 127 20.37 -27.41 4.30
C SER A 127 20.74 -28.40 3.19
N TRP A 128 20.11 -29.56 3.17
CA TRP A 128 20.35 -30.61 2.19
C TRP A 128 19.08 -31.39 1.90
N ILE A 129 19.05 -32.04 0.74
CA ILE A 129 17.96 -32.92 0.33
C ILE A 129 18.55 -34.20 -0.27
N LYS A 130 17.86 -35.33 -0.07
CA LYS A 130 18.21 -36.62 -0.67
C LYS A 130 16.94 -37.37 -1.02
N PHE A 131 16.87 -37.89 -2.24
CA PHE A 131 15.81 -38.81 -2.65
C PHE A 131 16.35 -40.23 -2.70
N GLY A 132 15.55 -41.21 -2.27
CA GLY A 132 15.87 -42.62 -2.36
C GLY A 132 14.92 -43.51 -1.55
N PRO A 133 15.19 -44.83 -1.54
CA PRO A 133 14.43 -45.76 -0.72
C PRO A 133 14.70 -45.51 0.77
N LEU A 134 13.64 -45.53 1.58
CA LEU A 134 13.72 -45.40 3.02
C LEU A 134 12.80 -46.43 3.68
N GLY A 135 13.40 -47.46 4.28
CA GLY A 135 12.66 -48.58 4.86
C GLY A 135 11.92 -49.39 3.79
N ARG A 136 10.59 -49.45 3.90
CA ARG A 136 9.72 -50.20 2.96
C ARG A 136 9.21 -49.36 1.78
N GLU A 137 9.51 -48.06 1.77
CA GLU A 137 9.04 -47.15 0.72
C GLU A 137 10.20 -46.88 -0.25
N GLU A 138 9.95 -47.11 -1.54
CA GLU A 138 10.98 -47.01 -2.60
C GLU A 138 11.31 -45.55 -2.95
N GLY A 139 10.42 -44.61 -2.65
CA GLY A 139 10.54 -43.20 -3.01
C GLY A 139 10.27 -42.25 -1.84
N ALA A 140 11.30 -41.96 -1.05
CA ALA A 140 11.27 -40.97 0.01
C ALA A 140 12.18 -39.78 -0.30
N LEU A 141 11.66 -38.57 -0.17
CA LEU A 141 12.42 -37.33 -0.17
C LEU A 141 12.73 -36.93 1.27
N ILE A 142 14.01 -37.01 1.64
CA ILE A 142 14.54 -36.66 2.93
C ILE A 142 15.16 -35.26 2.84
N ILE A 143 14.84 -34.41 3.79
CA ILE A 143 15.23 -33.01 3.81
C ILE A 143 15.80 -32.69 5.19
N GLY A 144 17.03 -32.22 5.25
CA GLY A 144 17.63 -31.69 6.47
C GLY A 144 17.45 -30.17 6.57
N THR A 145 17.05 -29.67 7.72
CA THR A 145 16.98 -28.23 8.00
C THR A 145 18.29 -27.73 8.61
N LYS A 146 18.56 -26.42 8.51
CA LYS A 146 19.76 -25.81 9.12
C LYS A 146 19.73 -25.87 10.66
N GLU A 147 18.54 -26.04 11.25
CA GLU A 147 18.31 -26.16 12.70
C GLU A 147 18.52 -27.60 13.22
N GLY A 148 18.94 -28.54 12.36
CA GLY A 148 19.09 -29.96 12.73
C GLY A 148 17.79 -30.77 12.70
N GLY A 149 16.70 -30.19 12.19
CA GLY A 149 15.46 -30.91 11.95
C GLY A 149 15.52 -31.81 10.72
N LEU A 150 14.77 -32.91 10.75
CA LEU A 150 14.64 -33.86 9.64
C LEU A 150 13.19 -33.92 9.17
N LEU A 151 12.98 -33.74 7.87
CA LEU A 151 11.67 -33.83 7.24
C LEU A 151 11.70 -34.96 6.21
N VAL A 152 10.70 -35.85 6.25
CA VAL A 152 10.56 -36.95 5.29
C VAL A 152 9.23 -36.78 4.55
N LYS A 153 9.28 -36.74 3.23
CA LYS A 153 8.11 -36.69 2.33
C LYS A 153 8.09 -37.96 1.49
N LEU A 154 7.00 -38.70 1.58
CA LEU A 154 6.78 -39.92 0.80
C LEU A 154 5.91 -39.59 -0.41
N PHE A 155 6.26 -40.13 -1.58
CA PHE A 155 5.37 -40.06 -2.73
C PHE A 155 4.14 -40.93 -2.52
N ARG A 156 2.97 -40.42 -2.89
CA ARG A 156 1.77 -41.26 -2.94
C ARG A 156 1.97 -42.26 -4.09
N ARG A 157 1.65 -43.54 -3.86
CA ARG A 157 1.74 -44.60 -4.90
C ARG A 157 0.92 -44.29 -6.17
N LYS A 158 -0.10 -43.44 -6.05
CA LYS A 158 -0.96 -42.97 -7.15
C LYS A 158 -0.64 -41.53 -7.61
N ALA A 159 0.47 -40.94 -7.17
CA ALA A 159 0.86 -39.61 -7.64
C ALA A 159 1.37 -39.72 -9.08
N SER A 160 0.78 -38.97 -10.00
CA SER A 160 1.34 -38.74 -11.32
C SER A 160 2.25 -37.50 -11.26
N LEU A 161 3.38 -37.56 -11.97
CA LEU A 161 4.32 -36.45 -12.14
C LEU A 161 4.30 -35.91 -13.57
N ASP A 162 3.18 -36.12 -14.26
CA ASP A 162 2.98 -35.74 -15.66
C ASP A 162 2.24 -34.40 -15.80
N GLU A 163 1.50 -34.00 -14.76
CA GLU A 163 0.78 -32.74 -14.75
C GLU A 163 1.75 -31.56 -14.65
N ARG A 164 1.72 -30.71 -15.68
CA ARG A 164 2.54 -29.51 -15.73
C ARG A 164 1.90 -28.44 -14.85
N ILE A 165 2.67 -27.92 -13.91
CA ILE A 165 2.28 -26.69 -13.22
C ILE A 165 2.58 -25.53 -14.15
N ASP A 166 1.55 -25.09 -14.87
CA ASP A 166 1.57 -23.80 -15.55
C ASP A 166 1.63 -22.71 -14.49
N LEU A 167 2.83 -22.18 -14.23
CA LEU A 167 2.93 -21.05 -13.30
C LEU A 167 2.38 -19.72 -13.85
N ALA A 168 1.80 -19.74 -15.06
CA ALA A 168 0.98 -18.66 -15.61
C ALA A 168 -0.46 -19.18 -15.89
N PRO A 169 -1.28 -19.45 -14.86
CA PRO A 169 -2.68 -19.77 -15.08
C PRO A 169 -3.35 -18.56 -15.74
N GLN A 170 -4.14 -18.78 -16.78
CA GLN A 170 -4.94 -17.70 -17.36
C GLN A 170 -5.77 -17.03 -16.25
N PRO A 171 -5.88 -15.69 -16.24
CA PRO A 171 -6.66 -14.99 -15.22
C PRO A 171 -8.07 -15.55 -15.23
N LYS A 172 -8.46 -16.20 -14.13
CA LYS A 172 -9.82 -16.71 -13.97
C LYS A 172 -10.76 -15.52 -14.11
N ALA A 173 -11.73 -15.61 -15.03
CA ALA A 173 -12.73 -14.56 -15.22
C ALA A 173 -13.33 -14.20 -13.86
N TYR A 174 -13.24 -12.92 -13.49
CA TYR A 174 -13.78 -12.43 -12.23
C TYR A 174 -15.29 -12.60 -12.25
N ASN A 175 -15.82 -13.62 -11.56
CA ASN A 175 -17.25 -13.76 -11.26
C ASN A 175 -17.67 -12.78 -10.14
N ILE A 176 -17.27 -11.51 -10.25
CA ILE A 176 -17.73 -10.47 -9.34
C ILE A 176 -19.14 -10.09 -9.79
N LYS A 177 -20.13 -10.52 -9.01
CA LYS A 177 -21.51 -10.05 -9.17
C LYS A 177 -21.57 -8.58 -8.76
N LEU A 178 -21.51 -7.70 -9.76
CA LEU A 178 -21.68 -6.26 -9.54
C LEU A 178 -23.04 -6.01 -8.89
N ASN A 179 -23.05 -5.34 -7.73
CA ASN A 179 -24.28 -4.99 -7.03
C ASN A 179 -24.88 -3.71 -7.63
N ILE A 180 -25.37 -3.81 -8.87
CA ILE A 180 -25.99 -2.69 -9.57
C ILE A 180 -27.43 -2.55 -9.07
N PRO A 181 -27.81 -1.40 -8.47
CA PRO A 181 -29.19 -1.17 -8.05
C PRO A 181 -30.14 -1.28 -9.23
N LYS A 182 -31.25 -2.00 -9.06
CA LYS A 182 -32.29 -2.13 -10.09
C LYS A 182 -33.10 -0.83 -10.16
N LYS A 183 -33.42 -0.40 -11.38
CA LYS A 183 -34.36 0.73 -11.60
C LYS A 183 -35.75 0.32 -11.11
N SER A 184 -36.33 1.14 -10.23
CA SER A 184 -37.68 0.93 -9.71
C SER A 184 -38.75 1.37 -10.72
N LYS A 185 -40.00 0.93 -10.53
CA LYS A 185 -41.13 1.38 -11.34
C LYS A 185 -41.31 2.89 -11.31
N ILE A 186 -41.17 3.50 -10.12
CA ILE A 186 -41.28 4.96 -9.94
C ILE A 186 -40.25 5.71 -10.79
N PHE A 187 -39.00 5.21 -10.85
CA PHE A 187 -37.97 5.82 -11.69
C PHE A 187 -38.35 5.77 -13.18
N ILE A 188 -38.92 4.67 -13.63
CA ILE A 188 -39.35 4.49 -15.03
C ILE A 188 -40.53 5.43 -15.33
N ASP A 189 -41.55 5.45 -14.48
CA ASP A 189 -42.74 6.28 -14.66
C ASP A 189 -42.38 7.78 -14.66
N GLN A 190 -41.44 8.20 -13.79
CA GLN A 190 -40.91 9.56 -13.78
C GLN A 190 -40.17 9.91 -15.09
N THR A 191 -39.38 8.98 -15.62
CA THR A 191 -38.66 9.19 -16.89
C THR A 191 -39.63 9.41 -18.05
N VAL A 192 -40.74 8.67 -18.08
CA VAL A 192 -41.80 8.85 -19.10
C VAL A 192 -42.46 10.23 -18.96
N ARG A 193 -42.84 10.62 -17.73
CA ARG A 193 -43.42 11.94 -17.46
C ARG A 193 -42.50 13.09 -17.88
N GLU A 194 -41.20 12.98 -17.57
CA GLU A 194 -40.19 13.98 -17.94
C GLU A 194 -40.00 14.07 -19.46
N ARG A 195 -40.07 12.94 -20.17
CA ARG A 195 -39.99 12.89 -21.64
C ARG A 195 -41.19 13.54 -22.33
N GLU A 196 -42.38 13.46 -21.75
CA GLU A 196 -43.60 14.03 -22.33
C GLU A 196 -43.75 15.53 -22.05
N ASN A 197 -43.23 16.02 -20.92
CA ASN A 197 -43.48 17.39 -20.43
C ASN A 197 -42.23 18.26 -20.33
N LEU A 198 -41.18 17.95 -21.10
CA LEU A 198 -39.84 18.53 -20.95
C LEU A 198 -39.82 20.06 -21.04
N ASN A 199 -40.58 20.63 -21.98
CA ASN A 199 -40.65 22.08 -22.18
C ASN A 199 -41.26 22.79 -20.95
N GLN A 200 -42.37 22.26 -20.41
CA GLN A 200 -43.04 22.84 -19.25
C GLN A 200 -42.17 22.76 -17.99
N ILE A 201 -41.49 21.63 -17.79
CA ILE A 201 -40.57 21.42 -16.65
C ILE A 201 -39.42 22.43 -16.71
N ASN A 202 -38.79 22.59 -17.88
CA ASN A 202 -37.70 23.57 -18.04
C ASN A 202 -38.19 25.00 -17.81
N GLN A 203 -39.31 25.41 -18.41
CA GLN A 203 -39.86 26.76 -18.21
C GLN A 203 -40.19 27.05 -16.74
N THR A 204 -40.80 26.10 -16.05
CA THR A 204 -41.12 26.21 -14.63
C THR A 204 -39.84 26.33 -13.80
N TYR A 205 -38.84 25.49 -14.08
CA TYR A 205 -37.53 25.56 -13.43
C TYR A 205 -36.85 26.92 -13.63
N GLN A 206 -36.80 27.45 -14.85
CA GLN A 206 -36.17 28.75 -15.12
C GLN A 206 -36.88 29.89 -14.39
N ARG A 207 -38.22 29.90 -14.41
CA ARG A 207 -39.03 30.88 -13.68
C ARG A 207 -38.76 30.81 -12.18
N ASP A 208 -38.81 29.62 -11.60
CA ASP A 208 -38.65 29.43 -10.16
C ASP A 208 -37.20 29.71 -9.71
N LEU A 209 -36.21 29.40 -10.56
CA LEU A 209 -34.81 29.78 -10.35
C LEU A 209 -34.60 31.31 -10.43
N PHE A 210 -35.33 32.00 -11.29
CA PHE A 210 -35.30 33.45 -11.31
C PHE A 210 -35.92 34.04 -10.03
N LEU A 211 -37.07 33.50 -9.61
CA LEU A 211 -37.75 33.94 -8.38
C LEU A 211 -36.90 33.69 -7.14
N ILE A 212 -36.25 32.53 -7.01
CA ILE A 212 -35.38 32.27 -5.86
C ILE A 212 -34.21 33.25 -5.84
N LYS A 213 -33.58 33.54 -6.98
CA LYS A 213 -32.53 34.58 -7.07
C LYS A 213 -33.05 35.94 -6.65
N TYR A 214 -34.20 36.36 -7.16
CA TYR A 214 -34.82 37.63 -6.78
C TYR A 214 -35.11 37.71 -5.28
N HIS A 215 -35.74 36.68 -4.71
CA HIS A 215 -36.07 36.64 -3.29
C HIS A 215 -34.81 36.61 -2.42
N THR A 216 -33.80 35.83 -2.78
CA THR A 216 -32.51 35.80 -2.09
C THR A 216 -31.83 37.17 -2.14
N THR A 217 -31.76 37.82 -3.31
CA THR A 217 -31.18 39.17 -3.43
C THR A 217 -31.98 40.20 -2.65
N LYS A 218 -33.31 40.16 -2.69
CA LYS A 218 -34.18 41.06 -1.92
C LYS A 218 -33.99 40.89 -0.41
N ALA A 219 -33.96 39.65 0.07
CA ALA A 219 -33.71 39.34 1.47
C ALA A 219 -32.30 39.76 1.89
N PHE A 220 -31.29 39.49 1.06
CA PHE A 220 -29.92 39.91 1.30
C PHE A 220 -29.78 41.44 1.35
N ALA A 221 -30.40 42.17 0.41
CA ALA A 221 -30.43 43.63 0.43
C ALA A 221 -31.12 44.16 1.71
N GLY A 222 -32.23 43.55 2.12
CA GLY A 222 -32.89 43.87 3.38
C GLY A 222 -32.00 43.65 4.62
N LEU A 223 -31.23 42.55 4.63
CA LEU A 223 -30.26 42.26 5.69
C LEU A 223 -29.10 43.26 5.71
N THR A 224 -28.61 43.68 4.52
CA THR A 224 -27.56 44.72 4.44
C THR A 224 -28.06 46.08 4.92
N HIS A 225 -29.33 46.45 4.68
CA HIS A 225 -29.91 47.68 5.22
C HIS A 225 -30.17 47.61 6.73
N THR A 226 -30.44 46.42 7.24
CA THR A 226 -30.75 46.19 8.67
C THR A 226 -29.49 45.85 9.49
N SER A 227 -28.31 45.74 8.85
CA SER A 227 -27.04 45.32 9.47
C SER A 227 -27.16 44.06 10.34
N ALA A 228 -28.07 43.15 9.97
CA ALA A 228 -28.44 41.98 10.79
C ALA A 228 -27.51 40.78 10.57
N THR A 229 -26.56 40.88 9.64
CA THR A 229 -25.50 39.89 9.44
C THR A 229 -24.28 40.28 10.27
N ALA A 230 -23.73 39.33 11.03
CA ALA A 230 -22.51 39.46 11.81
C ALA A 230 -21.26 39.49 10.90
N ILE A 231 -21.25 40.34 9.89
CA ILE A 231 -20.14 40.51 8.95
C ILE A 231 -19.92 42.00 8.81
N SER A 232 -18.72 42.41 9.22
CA SER A 232 -18.16 43.76 9.25
C SER A 232 -18.74 44.78 8.26
N THR A 233 -18.88 46.02 8.75
CA THR A 233 -19.16 47.21 7.95
C THR A 233 -17.99 47.66 7.09
N ASP A 234 -16.79 47.10 7.30
CA ASP A 234 -15.58 47.38 6.51
C ASP A 234 -15.30 46.22 5.52
N PRO A 235 -15.27 46.47 4.20
CA PRO A 235 -14.95 45.47 3.19
C PRO A 235 -13.56 44.82 3.33
N SER A 236 -12.63 45.48 4.05
CA SER A 236 -11.24 45.05 4.19
C SER A 236 -10.97 44.16 5.41
N HIS A 237 -11.87 44.15 6.40
CA HIS A 237 -11.68 43.43 7.66
C HIS A 237 -12.98 42.77 8.11
N SER A 238 -13.21 41.51 7.73
CA SER A 238 -14.39 40.78 8.20
C SER A 238 -14.24 40.34 9.66
N VAL A 239 -15.21 40.70 10.49
CA VAL A 239 -15.33 40.29 11.89
C VAL A 239 -16.42 39.22 11.97
N ASP A 240 -16.09 38.09 12.59
CA ASP A 240 -17.01 37.02 12.93
C ASP A 240 -17.39 37.09 14.42
N ILE A 241 -18.68 36.93 14.72
CA ILE A 241 -19.24 37.04 16.06
C ILE A 241 -20.01 35.76 16.39
N ALA A 242 -19.50 34.99 17.34
CA ALA A 242 -20.15 33.80 17.85
C ALA A 242 -20.66 34.04 19.28
N VAL A 243 -21.98 33.94 19.49
CA VAL A 243 -22.62 34.12 20.79
C VAL A 243 -23.10 32.78 21.32
N THR A 244 -22.74 32.46 22.57
CA THR A 244 -23.20 31.26 23.27
C THR A 244 -23.87 31.65 24.59
N VAL A 245 -25.01 31.04 24.90
CA VAL A 245 -25.77 31.32 26.12
C VAL A 245 -25.81 30.06 26.97
N ASN A 246 -25.34 30.16 28.21
CA ASN A 246 -25.22 29.05 29.16
C ASN A 246 -26.06 29.31 30.40
N GLY A 247 -27.08 28.48 30.62
CA GLY A 247 -27.97 28.52 31.78
C GLY A 247 -29.44 28.52 31.37
N PHE A 248 -30.27 27.77 32.09
CA PHE A 248 -31.70 27.58 31.80
C PHE A 248 -32.63 28.30 32.78
N GLY A 249 -32.07 29.08 33.72
CA GLY A 249 -32.82 29.76 34.78
C GLY A 249 -32.87 31.29 34.62
N PRO A 250 -33.42 32.03 35.61
CA PRO A 250 -33.47 33.50 35.59
C PRO A 250 -32.09 34.16 35.61
N LYS A 251 -31.03 33.38 35.87
CA LYS A 251 -29.64 33.78 35.70
C LYS A 251 -29.00 32.87 34.65
N PHE A 252 -28.48 33.47 33.58
CA PHE A 252 -27.72 32.78 32.55
C PHE A 252 -26.51 33.63 32.15
N ARG A 253 -25.49 32.97 31.61
CA ARG A 253 -24.23 33.57 31.19
C ARG A 253 -24.19 33.63 29.67
N ILE A 254 -24.09 34.82 29.13
CA ILE A 254 -23.80 35.03 27.70
C ILE A 254 -22.28 35.11 27.54
N THR A 255 -21.73 34.37 26.59
CA THR A 255 -20.33 34.43 26.19
C THR A 255 -20.27 34.80 24.71
N VAL A 256 -19.70 35.97 24.42
CA VAL A 256 -19.50 36.50 23.07
C VAL A 256 -18.04 36.28 22.68
N LYS A 257 -17.80 35.61 21.56
CA LYS A 257 -16.48 35.44 20.95
C LYS A 257 -16.42 36.29 19.68
N LEU A 258 -15.37 37.09 19.57
CA LEU A 258 -15.10 37.96 18.42
C LEU A 258 -13.79 37.48 17.77
N SER A 259 -13.80 37.25 16.46
CA SER A 259 -12.62 36.89 15.67
C SER A 259 -12.55 37.74 14.41
N CYS A 260 -11.36 38.21 14.07
CA CYS A 260 -11.10 38.93 12.81
C CYS A 260 -10.46 37.95 11.83
N ALA A 261 -10.98 37.87 10.60
CA ALA A 261 -10.24 37.20 9.52
C ALA A 261 -9.13 38.15 9.05
N THR A 262 -7.90 37.64 9.03
CA THR A 262 -6.73 38.35 8.47
C THR A 262 -6.64 38.11 6.98
#